data_AF-A0AAN8F8N3-F1
#
_entry.id   AF-A0AAN8F8N3-F1
#
_cell.length_a   1.000
_cell.length_b   1.000
_cell.length_c   1.000
_cell.angle_alpha   90.00
_cell.angle_beta   90.00
_cell.angle_gamma   90.00
#
_symmetry.space_group_name_H-M   'P 1'
#
loop_
_entity.id
_entity.type
_entity.pdbx_description
1 polymer ?
#
loop_
_entity_poly.entity_id
_entity_poly.type
_entity_poly.pdbx_seq_one_letter_code
_entity_poly.pdbx_strand_id
1 'polypeptide(L)'
;MNAYIVYKLITKSEGVPGISDKVHEVWRRFSDFLGLHDKLFEKYISKGVIVPAAPEKSIAAMTKTKTTSDPATSREVAVRRARQLERFIRRVVQHPKLRVDCDVRDFLTLE
;
A
#
# COMPACT_ATOMS: atom_id res chain seq x y z
N MET A 1 -12.84 -21.29 3.79
CA MET A 1 -12.33 -20.43 2.69
C MET A 1 -12.85 -19.03 2.91
N ASN A 2 -12.00 -18.08 3.32
CA ASN A 2 -12.42 -16.69 3.51
C ASN A 2 -12.17 -15.90 2.22
N ALA A 3 -13.20 -15.23 1.72
CA ALA A 3 -13.06 -14.28 0.63
C ALA A 3 -12.29 -13.04 1.10
N TYR A 4 -11.40 -12.50 0.26
CA TYR A 4 -10.64 -11.29 0.55
C TYR A 4 -10.65 -10.34 -0.64
N ILE A 5 -10.48 -9.04 -0.36
CA ILE A 5 -10.35 -8.00 -1.37
C ILE A 5 -8.88 -7.89 -1.78
N VAL A 6 -8.64 -7.90 -3.09
CA VAL A 6 -7.33 -7.64 -3.71
C VAL A 6 -7.38 -6.32 -4.47
N TYR A 7 -6.26 -5.61 -4.45
CA TYR A 7 -6.05 -4.36 -5.14
C TYR A 7 -5.05 -4.57 -6.27
N LYS A 8 -5.39 -4.09 -7.46
CA LYS A 8 -4.47 -4.04 -8.60
C LYS A 8 -3.56 -2.81 -8.44
N LEU A 9 -2.27 -3.01 -8.25
CA LEU A 9 -1.27 -1.95 -8.39
C LEU A 9 -0.75 -1.95 -9.81
N ILE A 10 -0.69 -0.75 -10.40
CA ILE A 10 -0.05 -0.52 -11.69
C ILE A 10 1.07 0.46 -11.44
N THR A 11 2.30 -0.03 -11.52
CA THR A 11 3.51 0.76 -11.31
C THR A 11 4.12 1.08 -12.66
N LYS A 12 4.22 2.38 -13.00
CA LYS A 12 4.95 2.84 -14.19
C LYS A 12 6.30 3.38 -13.73
N SER A 13 7.38 2.64 -13.97
CA SER A 13 8.74 3.13 -13.75
C SER A 13 9.31 3.63 -15.06
N GLU A 14 9.22 4.93 -15.30
CA GLU A 14 9.91 5.57 -16.43
C GLU A 14 11.26 6.12 -15.95
N GLY A 15 12.36 5.57 -16.48
CA GLY A 15 13.70 6.13 -16.26
C GLY A 15 14.54 5.54 -15.11
N VAL A 16 14.25 4.33 -14.63
CA VAL A 16 15.17 3.62 -13.72
C VAL A 16 16.09 2.71 -14.54
N PRO A 17 17.43 2.87 -14.50
CA PRO A 17 18.35 1.97 -15.18
C PRO A 17 18.21 0.56 -14.59
N GLY A 18 17.89 -0.44 -15.42
CA GLY A 18 17.81 -1.85 -15.02
C GLY A 18 16.39 -2.44 -14.88
N ILE A 19 15.33 -1.70 -15.20
CA ILE A 19 13.97 -2.24 -15.31
C ILE A 19 13.61 -2.33 -16.80
N SER A 20 13.46 -3.56 -17.31
CA SER A 20 13.15 -3.83 -18.73
C SER A 20 11.70 -3.49 -19.09
N ASP A 21 10.77 -3.55 -18.12
CA ASP A 21 9.35 -3.37 -18.36
C ASP A 21 8.86 -2.00 -17.91
N LYS A 22 8.21 -1.28 -18.84
CA LYS A 22 7.77 0.11 -18.63
C LYS A 22 6.58 0.21 -17.65
N VAL A 23 5.89 -0.90 -17.40
CA VAL A 23 4.69 -1.00 -16.55
C VAL A 23 4.65 -2.37 -15.87
N HIS A 24 4.53 -2.39 -14.54
CA HIS A 24 4.28 -3.60 -13.75
C HIS A 24 2.86 -3.61 -13.22
N GLU A 25 2.20 -4.76 -13.27
CA GLU A 25 0.88 -4.96 -12.68
C GLU A 25 0.96 -6.06 -11.63
N VAL A 26 0.60 -5.75 -10.38
CA VAL A 26 0.68 -6.69 -9.26
C VAL A 26 -0.61 -6.65 -8.45
N TRP A 27 -1.07 -7.82 -8.02
CA TRP A 27 -2.26 -7.96 -7.18
C TRP A 27 -1.87 -8.12 -5.72
N ARG A 28 -2.23 -7.14 -4.87
CA ARG A 28 -1.90 -7.16 -3.43
C ARG A 28 -3.13 -7.04 -2.56
N ARG A 29 -3.15 -7.79 -1.46
CA ARG A 29 -4.16 -7.69 -0.41
C ARG A 29 -3.80 -6.57 0.55
N PHE A 30 -4.80 -6.06 1.27
CA PHE A 30 -4.58 -5.05 2.31
C PHE A 30 -3.52 -5.46 3.35
N SER A 31 -3.50 -6.74 3.72
CA SER A 31 -2.50 -7.31 4.65
C SER A 31 -1.07 -7.13 4.16
N ASP A 32 -0.85 -7.23 2.84
CA ASP A 32 0.49 -7.17 2.26
C ASP A 32 1.05 -5.75 2.36
N PHE A 33 0.19 -4.72 2.23
CA PHE A 33 0.57 -3.32 2.45
C PHE A 33 0.94 -3.05 3.91
N LEU A 34 0.20 -3.63 4.86
CA LEU A 34 0.53 -3.50 6.29
C LEU A 34 1.88 -4.16 6.58
N GLY A 35 2.11 -5.37 6.06
CA GLY A 35 3.40 -6.06 6.21
C GLY A 35 4.57 -5.26 5.63
N LEU A 36 4.40 -4.63 4.46
CA LEU A 36 5.42 -3.74 3.89
C LEU A 36 5.66 -2.52 4.80
N HIS A 37 4.59 -1.87 5.26
CA HIS A 37 4.70 -0.70 6.15
C HIS A 37 5.46 -1.04 7.43
N ASP A 38 5.12 -2.15 8.10
CA ASP A 38 5.71 -2.53 9.38
C ASP A 38 7.20 -2.87 9.21
N LYS A 39 7.56 -3.59 8.14
CA LYS A 39 8.97 -3.86 7.78
C LYS A 39 9.75 -2.57 7.52
N LEU A 40 9.19 -1.65 6.73
CA LEU A 40 9.83 -0.37 6.46
C LEU A 40 9.97 0.45 7.74
N PHE A 41 8.93 0.49 8.56
CA PHE A 41 8.94 1.21 9.82
C PHE A 41 10.08 0.69 10.72
N GLU A 42 10.18 -0.62 10.95
CA GLU A 42 11.23 -1.22 11.78
C GLU A 42 12.65 -0.98 11.23
N LYS A 43 12.83 -1.11 9.91
CA LYS A 43 14.12 -0.95 9.24
C LYS A 43 14.61 0.49 9.15
N TYR A 44 13.69 1.45 9.05
CA TYR A 44 14.00 2.86 8.79
C TYR A 44 13.83 3.76 10.02
N ILE A 45 13.04 3.36 11.03
CA ILE A 45 12.96 4.07 12.31
C ILE A 45 14.33 4.09 13.00
N SER A 46 15.05 2.96 12.98
CA SER A 46 16.41 2.83 13.50
C SER A 46 17.43 3.68 12.72
N LYS A 47 17.12 4.02 11.47
CA LYS A 47 17.96 4.87 10.59
C LYS A 47 17.55 6.35 10.61
N GLY A 48 16.60 6.74 11.46
CA GLY A 48 16.09 8.11 11.57
C GLY A 48 15.35 8.59 10.33
N VAL A 49 14.89 7.67 9.47
CA VAL A 49 14.13 8.00 8.26
C VAL A 49 12.65 7.99 8.61
N ILE A 50 11.99 9.14 8.49
CA ILE A 50 10.56 9.28 8.75
C ILE A 50 9.82 8.59 7.60
N VAL A 51 9.39 7.34 7.84
CA VAL A 51 8.46 6.64 6.94
C VAL A 51 7.16 7.44 6.91
N PRO A 52 6.67 7.84 5.72
CA PRO A 52 5.44 8.59 5.62
C PRO A 52 4.33 7.81 6.33
N ALA A 53 3.65 8.46 7.29
CA ALA A 53 2.60 7.81 8.06
C ALA A 53 1.64 7.06 7.13
N ALA A 54 1.49 5.75 7.38
CA ALA A 54 0.44 4.97 6.74
C ALA A 54 -0.86 5.78 6.86
N PRO A 55 -1.60 5.99 5.76
CA PRO A 55 -2.88 6.66 5.83
C PRO A 55 -3.70 5.92 6.86
N GLU A 56 -4.13 6.68 7.87
CA GLU A 56 -4.72 6.18 9.11
C GLU A 56 -5.54 4.92 8.88
N LYS A 57 -5.27 3.87 9.67
CA LYS A 57 -6.33 2.92 10.06
C LYS A 57 -7.45 3.80 10.59
N SER A 58 -8.48 4.09 9.79
CA SER A 58 -9.47 5.10 10.17
C SER A 58 -10.15 4.70 11.48
N ILE A 59 -9.75 5.31 12.59
CA ILE A 59 -10.53 5.34 13.82
C ILE A 59 -11.90 5.99 13.54
N ALA A 60 -11.99 6.82 12.50
CA ALA A 60 -13.25 7.37 11.99
C ALA A 60 -14.25 6.31 11.46
N ALA A 61 -13.87 5.04 11.30
CA ALA A 61 -14.79 3.96 10.94
C ALA A 61 -15.31 3.17 12.16
N MET A 62 -14.71 3.31 13.35
CA MET A 62 -15.21 2.62 14.54
C MET A 62 -16.27 3.42 15.30
N THR A 63 -16.31 4.75 15.15
CA THR A 63 -17.16 5.60 16.00
C THR A 63 -18.55 5.91 15.45
N LYS A 64 -18.90 5.55 14.22
CA LYS A 64 -20.27 5.70 13.71
C LYS A 64 -20.61 4.58 12.75
N THR A 65 -21.15 3.51 13.33
CA THR A 65 -22.42 2.85 12.97
C THR A 65 -22.29 1.34 13.06
N LYS A 66 -22.82 0.80 14.16
CA LYS A 66 -23.45 -0.52 14.17
C LYS A 66 -24.53 -0.54 13.07
N THR A 67 -24.19 -0.75 11.81
CA THR A 67 -25.22 -0.93 10.77
C THR A 67 -24.66 -1.77 9.64
N THR A 68 -25.03 -3.04 9.71
CA THR A 68 -25.32 -3.94 8.59
C THR A 68 -24.18 -4.24 7.62
N SER A 69 -23.88 -5.52 7.54
CA SER A 69 -23.10 -6.21 6.52
C SER A 69 -23.71 -6.05 5.12
N ASP A 70 -23.73 -4.82 4.60
CA ASP A 70 -24.22 -4.52 3.25
C ASP A 70 -23.06 -4.59 2.24
N PRO A 71 -23.21 -5.32 1.12
CA PRO A 71 -22.18 -5.42 0.09
C PRO A 71 -21.87 -4.06 -0.56
N ALA A 72 -22.82 -3.12 -0.56
CA ALA A 72 -22.63 -1.75 -1.05
C ALA A 72 -21.66 -0.94 -0.15
N THR A 73 -21.85 -1.00 1.18
CA THR A 73 -20.96 -0.35 2.16
C THR A 73 -19.55 -0.93 2.09
N SER A 74 -19.43 -2.24 1.88
CA SER A 74 -18.14 -2.93 1.72
C SER A 74 -17.36 -2.42 0.50
N ARG A 75 -18.06 -2.14 -0.61
CA ARG A 75 -17.46 -1.57 -1.83
C ARG A 75 -16.99 -0.13 -1.62
N GLU A 76 -17.77 0.71 -0.93
CA GLU A 76 -17.38 2.10 -0.66
C GLU A 76 -16.15 2.17 0.26
N VAL A 77 -16.11 1.33 1.31
CA VAL A 77 -14.96 1.19 2.20
C VAL A 77 -13.73 0.71 1.41
N ALA A 78 -13.89 -0.24 0.48
CA ALA A 78 -12.80 -0.72 -0.35
C ALA A 78 -12.21 0.38 -1.25
N VAL A 79 -13.05 1.22 -1.87
CA VAL A 79 -12.60 2.34 -2.72
C VAL A 79 -11.91 3.44 -1.92
N ARG A 80 -12.44 3.79 -0.73
CA ARG A 80 -11.79 4.76 0.18
C ARG A 80 -10.42 4.25 0.61
N ARG A 81 -10.32 2.96 0.96
CA ARG A 81 -9.05 2.30 1.30
C ARG A 81 -8.10 2.27 0.11
N ALA A 82 -8.56 2.00 -1.11
CA ALA A 82 -7.71 2.03 -2.30
C ALA A 82 -7.00 3.38 -2.50
N ARG A 83 -7.74 4.49 -2.35
CA ARG A 83 -7.16 5.85 -2.43
C ARG A 83 -6.12 6.13 -1.36
N GLN A 84 -6.33 5.59 -0.16
CA GLN A 84 -5.37 5.66 0.94
C GLN A 84 -4.11 4.87 0.61
N LEU A 85 -4.24 3.60 0.20
CA LEU A 85 -3.11 2.76 -0.21
C LEU A 85 -2.31 3.37 -1.35
N GLU A 86 -2.98 3.97 -2.33
CA GLU A 86 -2.32 4.67 -3.43
C GLU A 86 -1.48 5.86 -2.90
N ARG A 87 -2.06 6.69 -2.02
CA ARG A 87 -1.32 7.80 -1.39
C ARG A 87 -0.13 7.31 -0.57
N PHE A 88 -0.28 6.18 0.14
CA PHE A 88 0.82 5.56 0.89
C PHE A 88 1.98 5.20 -0.03
N ILE A 89 1.71 4.38 -1.04
CA ILE A 89 2.74 3.90 -1.98
C ILE A 89 3.39 5.07 -2.71
N ARG A 90 2.61 6.06 -3.16
CA ARG A 90 3.17 7.27 -3.78
C ARG A 90 4.16 7.98 -2.87
N ARG A 91 3.86 8.13 -1.57
CA ARG A 91 4.78 8.77 -0.61
C ARG A 91 6.03 7.92 -0.35
N VAL A 92 5.88 6.60 -0.26
CA VAL A 92 7.02 5.67 -0.10
C VAL A 92 7.96 5.78 -1.30
N VAL A 93 7.41 5.76 -2.52
CA VAL A 93 8.20 5.85 -3.77
C VAL A 93 8.80 7.25 -3.98
N GLN A 94 8.17 8.31 -3.47
CA GLN A 94 8.75 9.66 -3.50
C GLN A 94 10.00 9.80 -2.62
N HIS A 95 10.12 9.01 -1.55
CA HIS A 95 11.30 9.10 -0.69
C HIS A 95 12.48 8.34 -1.33
N PRO A 96 13.61 9.01 -1.64
CA PRO A 96 14.73 8.38 -2.36
C PRO A 96 15.33 7.15 -1.65
N LYS A 97 15.41 7.17 -0.32
CA LYS A 97 15.89 6.04 0.50
C LYS A 97 14.93 4.86 0.56
N LEU A 98 13.62 5.08 0.49
CA LEU A 98 12.61 4.01 0.52
C LEU A 98 12.39 3.41 -0.88
N ARG A 99 12.48 4.24 -1.94
CA ARG A 99 12.35 3.78 -3.33
C ARG A 99 13.40 2.76 -3.74
N VAL A 100 14.62 2.87 -3.22
CA VAL A 100 15.73 1.95 -3.52
C VAL A 100 15.69 0.67 -2.69
N ASP A 101 14.82 0.61 -1.68
CA ASP A 101 14.68 -0.55 -0.82
C ASP A 101 14.28 -1.79 -1.63
N CYS A 102 14.83 -2.95 -1.27
CA CYS A 102 14.48 -4.22 -1.90
C CYS A 102 13.01 -4.58 -1.66
N ASP A 103 12.52 -4.39 -0.43
CA ASP A 103 11.17 -4.77 -0.05
C ASP A 103 10.12 -3.94 -0.82
N VAL A 104 10.39 -2.66 -1.06
CA VAL A 104 9.51 -1.78 -1.85
C VAL A 104 9.52 -2.13 -3.33
N ARG A 105 10.70 -2.42 -3.90
CA ARG A 105 10.80 -2.82 -5.31
C ARG A 105 10.09 -4.14 -5.53
N ASP A 106 10.37 -5.14 -4.72
CA ASP A 106 9.74 -6.45 -4.81
C ASP A 106 8.22 -6.35 -4.64
N PHE A 107 7.74 -5.49 -3.73
CA PHE A 107 6.30 -5.28 -3.56
C PHE A 107 5.63 -4.73 -4.83
N LEU A 108 6.32 -3.88 -5.60
CA LEU A 108 5.80 -3.20 -6.79
C LEU A 108 6.01 -3.96 -8.11
N THR A 109 7.00 -4.86 -8.16
CA THR A 109 7.39 -5.56 -9.40
C THR A 109 7.18 -7.07 -9.36
N LEU A 110 7.20 -7.69 -8.18
CA LEU A 110 7.07 -9.14 -8.02
C LEU A 110 5.58 -9.51 -7.97
N GLU A 111 5.10 -10.45 -8.78
CA GLU A 111 3.77 -11.06 -8.57
C GLU A 111 3.80 -12.06 -7.41
#